data_AF-A0A1Q3CFX2-F1
#
_entry.id   AF-A0A1Q3CFX2-F1
#
_cell.length_a   1.000
_cell.length_b   1.000
_cell.length_c   1.000
_cell.angle_alpha   90.00
_cell.angle_beta   90.00
_cell.angle_gamma   90.00
#
_symmetry.space_group_name_H-M   'P 1'
#
loop_
_entity.id
_entity.type
_entity.pdbx_description
1 polymer ?
#
loop_
_entity_poly.entity_id
_entity_poly.type
_entity_poly.pdbx_seq_one_letter_code
_entity_poly.pdbx_strand_id
1 'polypeptide(L)'
;MTKITSQDHINVALSECIYLIKGTLKRMAQPNYLEALTKAFSGHGIEEKSLISILGKSHPEHITSFRKTTPFFIDDERQFERWDDHHIKLLKREFLRFKNAVVLWAMHPWERDARLVKDALKKGPQEYGTIVEIACTRSSEELLGARRAYHSLFDHSIEEEVATHIKGSDRKLLVALVSAYRYEGNKVKEDTAKSEAKLLAIALKNVDKKKPTEDEEVLRILSTRSKPHLMAVYKYYKDVSGKNLDEDLGADLIFKVTVECICTPHNYFSKVLNTALKIDADKNTKKAVTRVIVTRADTDIKEINGEYQNLFGVSLSKEIEETANGNYKDFLLTLIARGN
;
A
#
# COMPACT_ATOMS: atom_id res chain seq x y z
N MET A 1 -19.56 -28.31 -44.30
CA MET A 1 -19.78 -27.80 -42.92
C MET A 1 -19.12 -28.76 -41.95
N THR A 2 -17.85 -28.53 -41.67
CA THR A 2 -17.06 -29.41 -40.79
C THR A 2 -17.33 -28.98 -39.36
N LYS A 3 -18.01 -29.83 -38.58
CA LYS A 3 -18.28 -29.60 -37.16
C LYS A 3 -16.97 -29.72 -36.39
N ILE A 4 -16.40 -28.59 -35.98
CA ILE A 4 -15.34 -28.55 -34.98
C ILE A 4 -15.99 -28.92 -33.64
N THR A 5 -15.48 -29.96 -32.98
CA THR A 5 -16.08 -30.47 -31.74
C THR A 5 -15.53 -29.72 -30.52
N SER A 6 -16.29 -29.64 -29.43
CA SER A 6 -15.84 -28.89 -28.22
C SER A 6 -14.54 -29.44 -27.62
N GLN A 7 -14.18 -30.68 -27.95
CA GLN A 7 -12.91 -31.30 -27.55
C GLN A 7 -11.71 -30.65 -28.23
N ASP A 8 -11.85 -30.17 -29.47
CA ASP A 8 -10.78 -29.52 -30.22
C ASP A 8 -10.46 -28.13 -29.64
N HIS A 9 -11.49 -27.39 -29.19
CA HIS A 9 -11.31 -26.12 -28.48
C HIS A 9 -10.64 -26.30 -27.11
N ILE A 10 -10.99 -27.37 -26.37
CA ILE A 10 -10.36 -27.69 -25.09
C ILE A 10 -8.89 -28.08 -25.29
N ASN A 11 -8.57 -28.85 -26.33
CA ASN A 11 -7.20 -29.26 -26.64
C ASN A 11 -6.33 -28.07 -27.08
N VAL A 12 -6.87 -27.11 -27.82
CA VAL A 12 -6.17 -25.86 -28.17
C VAL A 12 -5.94 -24.99 -26.93
N ALA A 13 -6.95 -24.81 -26.06
CA ALA A 13 -6.82 -24.06 -24.83
C ALA A 13 -5.83 -24.70 -23.84
N LEU A 14 -5.83 -26.03 -23.71
CA LEU A 14 -4.85 -26.76 -22.91
C LEU A 14 -3.45 -26.67 -23.50
N SER A 15 -3.32 -26.71 -24.83
CA SER A 15 -2.03 -26.52 -25.51
C SER A 15 -1.49 -25.11 -25.33
N GLU A 16 -2.33 -24.07 -25.39
CA GLU A 16 -1.95 -22.68 -25.11
C GLU A 16 -1.62 -22.45 -23.64
N CYS A 17 -2.38 -23.03 -22.69
CA CYS A 17 -2.03 -23.02 -21.27
C CYS A 17 -0.72 -23.75 -21.01
N ILE A 18 -0.47 -24.90 -21.64
CA ILE A 18 0.78 -25.64 -21.53
C ILE A 18 1.92 -24.85 -22.19
N TYR A 19 1.69 -24.12 -23.27
CA TYR A 19 2.72 -23.30 -23.92
C TYR A 19 3.03 -22.02 -23.13
N LEU A 20 2.03 -21.40 -22.51
CA LEU A 20 2.20 -20.30 -21.55
C LEU A 20 2.92 -20.79 -20.30
N ILE A 21 2.48 -21.89 -19.69
CA ILE A 21 3.14 -22.53 -18.55
C ILE A 21 4.57 -22.97 -18.92
N LYS A 22 4.81 -23.51 -20.12
CA LYS A 22 6.16 -23.83 -20.62
C LYS A 22 6.97 -22.59 -20.99
N GLY A 23 6.35 -21.48 -21.36
CA GLY A 23 6.98 -20.17 -21.57
C GLY A 23 7.40 -19.52 -20.25
N THR A 24 6.57 -19.65 -19.22
CA THR A 24 6.85 -19.26 -17.83
C THR A 24 7.89 -20.18 -17.19
N LEU A 25 7.82 -21.50 -17.44
CA LEU A 25 8.82 -22.50 -17.03
C LEU A 25 10.12 -22.42 -17.84
N LYS A 26 10.12 -21.95 -19.09
CA LYS A 26 11.37 -21.63 -19.82
C LYS A 26 12.06 -20.37 -19.32
N ARG A 27 11.36 -19.54 -18.52
CA ARG A 27 11.98 -18.52 -17.66
C ARG A 27 12.34 -19.05 -16.26
N MET A 28 12.05 -20.32 -15.96
CA MET A 28 12.48 -20.98 -14.72
C MET A 28 13.81 -21.71 -14.95
N ALA A 29 14.92 -20.97 -14.81
CA ALA A 29 16.19 -21.51 -14.33
C ALA A 29 17.22 -20.39 -14.11
N GLN A 30 17.20 -19.81 -12.92
CA GLN A 30 18.44 -19.76 -12.15
C GLN A 30 18.12 -20.50 -10.84
N PRO A 31 18.41 -21.81 -10.72
CA PRO A 31 18.39 -22.51 -9.43
C PRO A 31 19.13 -21.71 -8.34
N ASN A 32 20.14 -20.97 -8.78
CA ASN A 32 20.95 -20.03 -8.00
C ASN A 32 20.15 -18.89 -7.32
N TYR A 33 19.00 -18.43 -7.86
CA TYR A 33 18.23 -17.35 -7.23
C TYR A 33 17.60 -17.78 -5.92
N LEU A 34 16.88 -18.91 -5.94
CA LEU A 34 16.13 -19.38 -4.79
C LEU A 34 17.08 -19.85 -3.69
N GLU A 35 18.16 -20.53 -4.09
CA GLU A 35 19.24 -20.93 -3.20
C GLU A 35 19.92 -19.71 -2.57
N ALA A 36 20.22 -18.67 -3.37
CA ALA A 36 20.77 -17.42 -2.85
C ALA A 36 19.81 -16.79 -1.85
N LEU A 37 18.53 -16.60 -2.16
CA LEU A 37 17.60 -16.04 -1.19
C LEU A 37 17.47 -16.89 0.08
N THR A 38 17.42 -18.21 -0.08
CA THR A 38 17.39 -19.13 1.07
C THR A 38 18.59 -18.93 1.98
N LYS A 39 19.78 -18.91 1.41
CA LYS A 39 21.00 -18.69 2.19
C LYS A 39 21.06 -17.28 2.80
N ALA A 40 20.56 -16.24 2.12
CA ALA A 40 20.48 -14.87 2.66
C ALA A 40 19.58 -14.78 3.89
N PHE A 41 18.37 -15.34 3.81
CA PHE A 41 17.38 -15.25 4.88
C PHE A 41 17.62 -16.27 6.01
N SER A 42 18.45 -17.30 5.78
CA SER A 42 18.94 -18.23 6.82
C SER A 42 20.09 -17.67 7.68
N GLY A 43 20.47 -16.39 7.53
CA GLY A 43 21.56 -15.78 8.29
C GLY A 43 22.97 -16.20 7.86
N HIS A 44 23.09 -17.01 6.80
CA HIS A 44 24.37 -17.46 6.26
C HIS A 44 24.92 -16.43 5.28
N GLY A 45 25.42 -15.32 5.84
CA GLY A 45 26.23 -14.27 5.19
C GLY A 45 26.17 -14.24 3.66
N ILE A 46 25.16 -13.57 3.11
CA ILE A 46 25.12 -13.23 1.68
C ILE A 46 25.53 -11.78 1.47
N GLU A 47 26.22 -11.55 0.36
CA GLU A 47 26.53 -10.21 -0.12
C GLU A 47 25.23 -9.42 -0.38
N GLU A 48 25.02 -8.38 0.42
CA GLU A 48 23.82 -7.53 0.38
C GLU A 48 23.53 -6.99 -1.05
N LYS A 49 24.56 -6.78 -1.86
CA LYS A 49 24.43 -6.38 -3.28
C LYS A 49 23.77 -7.44 -4.15
N SER A 50 24.08 -8.72 -3.92
CA SER A 50 23.41 -9.83 -4.62
C SER A 50 21.93 -9.84 -4.25
N LEU A 51 21.59 -9.65 -2.98
CA LEU A 51 20.22 -9.60 -2.49
C LEU A 51 19.42 -8.45 -3.13
N ILE A 52 20.04 -7.28 -3.29
CA ILE A 52 19.43 -6.13 -4.00
C ILE A 52 19.16 -6.46 -5.46
N SER A 53 20.16 -6.98 -6.17
CA SER A 53 20.00 -7.33 -7.60
C SER A 53 18.92 -8.38 -7.77
N ILE A 54 18.89 -9.35 -6.88
CA ILE A 54 17.95 -10.45 -6.87
C ILE A 54 16.52 -9.94 -6.60
N LEU A 55 16.26 -9.38 -5.42
CA LEU A 55 14.90 -8.99 -5.00
C LEU A 55 14.41 -7.74 -5.70
N GLY A 56 15.28 -6.75 -5.85
CA GLY A 56 14.95 -5.47 -6.48
C GLY A 56 14.66 -5.59 -7.98
N LYS A 57 15.13 -6.65 -8.66
CA LYS A 57 14.82 -6.90 -10.08
C LYS A 57 13.89 -8.09 -10.30
N SER A 58 13.42 -8.74 -9.24
CA SER A 58 12.50 -9.87 -9.35
C SER A 58 11.11 -9.45 -9.81
N HIS A 59 10.48 -10.23 -10.68
CA HIS A 59 9.06 -10.08 -10.95
C HIS A 59 8.23 -10.59 -9.74
N PRO A 60 7.00 -10.09 -9.56
CA PRO A 60 6.12 -10.53 -8.47
C PRO A 60 6.00 -12.07 -8.36
N GLU A 61 5.96 -12.76 -9.51
CA GLU A 61 5.91 -14.23 -9.58
C GLU A 61 7.14 -14.91 -8.95
N HIS A 62 8.33 -14.31 -9.07
CA HIS A 62 9.56 -14.85 -8.45
C HIS A 62 9.54 -14.69 -6.94
N ILE A 63 8.95 -13.59 -6.43
CA ILE A 63 8.79 -13.38 -5.00
C ILE A 63 7.73 -14.35 -4.45
N THR A 64 6.63 -14.57 -5.18
CA THR A 64 5.65 -15.61 -4.84
C THR A 64 6.27 -17.01 -4.82
N SER A 65 7.08 -17.34 -5.83
CA SER A 65 7.81 -18.62 -5.87
C SER A 65 8.75 -18.76 -4.67
N PHE A 66 9.51 -17.71 -4.35
CA PHE A 66 10.36 -17.67 -3.15
C PHE A 66 9.55 -17.94 -1.88
N ARG A 67 8.37 -17.32 -1.72
CA ARG A 67 7.52 -17.59 -0.56
C ARG A 67 7.05 -19.04 -0.50
N LYS A 68 6.59 -19.61 -1.62
CA LYS A 68 6.03 -20.98 -1.66
C LYS A 68 7.08 -22.09 -1.47
N THR A 69 8.34 -21.81 -1.73
CA THR A 69 9.38 -22.85 -1.84
C THR A 69 10.45 -22.78 -0.76
N THR A 70 10.40 -21.77 0.12
CA THR A 70 11.38 -21.61 1.20
C THR A 70 10.77 -21.87 2.57
N PRO A 71 11.57 -22.32 3.56
CA PRO A 71 11.07 -22.67 4.89
C PRO A 71 10.72 -21.46 5.77
N PHE A 72 10.91 -20.23 5.28
CA PHE A 72 10.62 -19.02 6.06
C PHE A 72 9.14 -18.66 6.05
N PHE A 73 8.37 -19.23 5.15
CA PHE A 73 6.95 -18.98 4.99
C PHE A 73 6.16 -20.25 5.25
N ILE A 74 4.95 -20.06 5.75
CA ILE A 74 3.96 -21.08 6.01
C ILE A 74 2.72 -20.75 5.18
N ASP A 75 2.08 -21.78 4.62
CA ASP A 75 0.78 -21.62 3.99
C ASP A 75 -0.26 -21.37 5.09
N ASP A 76 -0.81 -20.16 5.11
CA ASP A 76 -1.82 -19.76 6.08
C ASP A 76 -3.19 -20.33 5.71
N GLU A 77 -4.02 -20.66 6.71
CA GLU A 77 -5.39 -21.14 6.51
C GLU A 77 -6.25 -20.18 5.67
N ARG A 78 -5.86 -18.90 5.60
CA ARG A 78 -6.52 -17.85 4.79
C ARG A 78 -5.93 -17.70 3.39
N GLN A 79 -5.20 -18.70 2.91
CA GLN A 79 -4.71 -18.84 1.54
C GLN A 79 -3.69 -17.77 1.11
N PHE A 80 -2.70 -17.49 1.96
CA PHE A 80 -1.54 -16.67 1.60
C PHE A 80 -0.26 -17.21 2.23
N GLU A 81 0.91 -16.91 1.63
CA GLU A 81 2.19 -17.34 2.18
C GLU A 81 2.65 -16.37 3.27
N ARG A 82 2.37 -16.74 4.52
CA ARG A 82 2.69 -15.95 5.70
C ARG A 82 4.11 -16.23 6.15
N TRP A 83 4.84 -15.22 6.57
CA TRP A 83 6.14 -15.41 7.21
C TRP A 83 6.00 -16.07 8.60
N ASP A 84 6.84 -17.07 8.88
CA ASP A 84 7.02 -17.62 10.21
C ASP A 84 7.54 -16.55 11.21
N ASP A 85 6.75 -16.28 12.26
CA ASP A 85 7.07 -15.29 13.27
C ASP A 85 8.38 -15.57 14.03
N HIS A 86 8.81 -16.82 14.14
CA HIS A 86 10.11 -17.18 14.73
C HIS A 86 11.25 -16.59 13.89
N HIS A 87 11.19 -16.82 12.58
CA HIS A 87 12.17 -16.31 11.63
C HIS A 87 12.17 -14.77 11.58
N ILE A 88 11.00 -14.12 11.57
CA ILE A 88 10.93 -12.64 11.65
C ILE A 88 11.60 -12.08 12.90
N LYS A 89 11.43 -12.72 14.07
CA LYS A 89 12.05 -12.25 15.31
C LYS A 89 13.58 -12.31 15.25
N LEU A 90 14.13 -13.39 14.68
CA LEU A 90 15.57 -13.53 14.45
C LEU A 90 16.09 -12.43 13.52
N LEU A 91 15.42 -12.25 12.39
CA LEU A 91 15.72 -11.20 11.41
C LEU A 91 15.69 -9.80 12.06
N LYS A 92 14.62 -9.46 12.80
CA LYS A 92 14.50 -8.18 13.51
C LYS A 92 15.64 -7.91 14.50
N ARG A 93 16.19 -8.94 15.15
CA ARG A 93 17.30 -8.79 16.09
C ARG A 93 18.61 -8.40 15.39
N GLU A 94 18.77 -8.77 14.12
CA GLU A 94 20.01 -8.58 13.37
C GLU A 94 20.03 -7.34 12.46
N PHE A 95 18.94 -6.56 12.39
CA PHE A 95 18.66 -5.72 11.23
C PHE A 95 18.70 -4.20 11.49
N LEU A 96 19.68 -3.56 10.82
CA LEU A 96 19.68 -2.15 10.40
C LEU A 96 18.62 -1.89 9.30
N ARG A 97 18.40 -0.63 8.92
CA ARG A 97 17.33 -0.18 8.00
C ARG A 97 17.24 -0.95 6.67
N PHE A 98 18.37 -1.30 6.03
CA PHE A 98 18.42 -2.06 4.77
C PHE A 98 17.62 -3.36 4.83
N LYS A 99 17.87 -4.16 5.87
CA LYS A 99 17.27 -5.47 6.02
C LYS A 99 15.77 -5.39 6.35
N ASN A 100 15.31 -4.31 7.00
CA ASN A 100 13.87 -4.07 7.17
C ASN A 100 13.15 -3.81 5.84
N ALA A 101 13.76 -3.05 4.93
CA ALA A 101 13.19 -2.81 3.60
C ALA A 101 13.07 -4.11 2.81
N VAL A 102 14.11 -4.94 2.86
CA VAL A 102 14.14 -6.24 2.20
C VAL A 102 13.10 -7.22 2.77
N VAL A 103 12.97 -7.29 4.09
CA VAL A 103 11.95 -8.13 4.74
C VAL A 103 10.54 -7.67 4.36
N LEU A 104 10.26 -6.36 4.44
CA LEU A 104 8.96 -5.81 4.02
C LEU A 104 8.67 -6.08 2.54
N TRP A 105 9.69 -6.03 1.68
CA TRP A 105 9.53 -6.33 0.26
C TRP A 105 9.21 -7.81 -0.02
N ALA A 106 9.82 -8.72 0.73
CA ALA A 106 9.64 -10.16 0.55
C ALA A 106 8.29 -10.69 1.10
N MET A 107 7.70 -10.01 2.09
CA MET A 107 6.39 -10.36 2.66
C MET A 107 5.28 -10.42 1.60
N HIS A 108 4.29 -11.28 1.83
CA HIS A 108 3.03 -11.19 1.11
C HIS A 108 2.39 -9.81 1.35
N PRO A 109 1.84 -9.13 0.31
CA PRO A 109 1.26 -7.79 0.48
C PRO A 109 0.22 -7.68 1.60
N TRP A 110 -0.62 -8.71 1.76
CA TRP A 110 -1.64 -8.75 2.82
C TRP A 110 -1.03 -8.77 4.22
N GLU A 111 -0.01 -9.60 4.46
CA GLU A 111 0.72 -9.65 5.72
C GLU A 111 1.44 -8.33 5.99
N ARG A 112 2.08 -7.77 4.96
CA ARG A 112 2.80 -6.50 5.05
C ARG A 112 1.87 -5.40 5.54
N ASP A 113 0.71 -5.23 4.91
CA ASP A 113 -0.26 -4.20 5.29
C ASP A 113 -0.84 -4.47 6.68
N ALA A 114 -1.17 -5.72 7.03
CA ALA A 114 -1.63 -6.08 8.37
C ALA A 114 -0.60 -5.71 9.47
N ARG A 115 0.68 -6.01 9.24
CA ARG A 115 1.76 -5.67 10.18
C ARG A 115 1.99 -4.16 10.27
N LEU A 116 1.88 -3.42 9.16
CA LEU A 116 1.95 -1.96 9.15
C LEU A 116 0.81 -1.32 9.95
N VAL A 117 -0.42 -1.83 9.82
CA VAL A 117 -1.56 -1.40 10.63
C VAL A 117 -1.32 -1.69 12.11
N LYS A 118 -0.82 -2.87 12.47
CA LYS A 118 -0.50 -3.20 13.88
C LYS A 118 0.59 -2.29 14.45
N ASP A 119 1.62 -1.97 13.67
CA ASP A 119 2.68 -1.04 14.09
C ASP A 119 2.13 0.38 14.30
N ALA A 120 1.27 0.87 13.41
CA ALA A 120 0.63 2.18 13.53
C ALA A 120 -0.24 2.27 14.79
N LEU A 121 -1.07 1.26 15.07
CA LEU A 121 -1.89 1.19 16.28
C LEU A 121 -1.05 1.22 17.56
N LYS A 122 0.09 0.51 17.59
CA LYS A 122 1.01 0.51 18.74
C LYS A 122 1.68 1.86 18.97
N LYS A 123 1.98 2.59 17.91
CA LYS A 123 2.63 3.91 18.02
C LYS A 123 1.66 5.00 18.43
N GLY A 124 0.40 4.90 18.02
CA GLY A 124 -0.66 5.83 18.43
C GLY A 124 -0.94 6.95 17.41
N PRO A 125 -1.56 8.06 17.85
CA PRO A 125 -2.21 9.05 16.97
C PRO A 125 -1.36 9.62 15.84
N GLN A 126 -0.06 9.80 16.08
CA GLN A 126 0.88 10.32 15.10
C GLN A 126 1.09 9.40 13.88
N GLU A 127 0.66 8.14 13.95
CA GLU A 127 0.84 7.14 12.89
C GLU A 127 -0.49 6.63 12.33
N TYR A 128 -1.63 7.15 12.80
CA TYR A 128 -2.95 6.79 12.24
C TYR A 128 -3.09 7.15 10.76
N GLY A 129 -2.31 8.11 10.25
CA GLY A 129 -2.20 8.38 8.82
C GLY A 129 -1.78 7.15 8.00
N THR A 130 -0.94 6.26 8.57
CA THR A 130 -0.57 5.00 7.91
C THR A 130 -1.76 4.04 7.78
N ILE A 131 -2.70 4.05 8.74
CA ILE A 131 -3.94 3.25 8.67
C ILE A 131 -4.84 3.78 7.56
N VAL A 132 -5.01 5.10 7.49
CA VAL A 132 -5.76 5.77 6.40
C VAL A 132 -5.13 5.47 5.05
N GLU A 133 -3.81 5.61 4.94
CA GLU A 133 -3.08 5.33 3.71
C GLU A 133 -3.36 3.91 3.21
N ILE A 134 -3.26 2.91 4.08
CA ILE A 134 -3.54 1.51 3.71
C ILE A 134 -5.02 1.35 3.30
N ALA A 135 -5.95 1.85 4.11
CA ALA A 135 -7.38 1.69 3.82
C ALA A 135 -7.84 2.40 2.53
N CYS A 136 -7.21 3.52 2.17
CA CYS A 136 -7.64 4.37 1.06
C CYS A 136 -6.92 4.09 -0.26
N THR A 137 -5.65 3.68 -0.21
CA THR A 137 -4.83 3.50 -1.43
C THR A 137 -4.85 2.07 -1.97
N ARG A 138 -5.18 1.07 -1.14
CA ARG A 138 -5.34 -0.33 -1.57
C ARG A 138 -6.64 -0.53 -2.33
N SER A 139 -6.69 -1.52 -3.21
CA SER A 139 -7.95 -2.04 -3.73
C SER A 139 -8.76 -2.70 -2.62
N SER A 140 -10.04 -2.93 -2.88
CA SER A 140 -10.99 -3.56 -1.96
C SER A 140 -10.60 -5.02 -1.68
N GLU A 141 -10.03 -5.71 -2.69
CA GLU A 141 -9.47 -7.05 -2.53
C GLU A 141 -8.18 -7.06 -1.69
N GLU A 142 -7.26 -6.12 -1.94
CA GLU A 142 -6.04 -6.01 -1.12
C GLU A 142 -6.34 -5.67 0.33
N LEU A 143 -7.27 -4.75 0.59
CA LEU A 143 -7.69 -4.39 1.94
C LEU A 143 -8.40 -5.57 2.64
N LEU A 144 -9.28 -6.28 1.93
CA LEU A 144 -9.90 -7.51 2.43
C LEU A 144 -8.85 -8.58 2.75
N GLY A 145 -7.85 -8.72 1.89
CA GLY A 145 -6.70 -9.57 2.10
C GLY A 145 -5.92 -9.22 3.36
N ALA A 146 -5.61 -7.94 3.57
CA ALA A 146 -4.93 -7.46 4.77
C ALA A 146 -5.74 -7.74 6.04
N ARG A 147 -7.07 -7.56 6.01
CA ARG A 147 -7.96 -7.92 7.13
C ARG A 147 -7.90 -9.40 7.45
N ARG A 148 -7.94 -10.27 6.43
CA ARG A 148 -7.76 -11.72 6.59
C ARG A 148 -6.41 -12.02 7.24
N ALA A 149 -5.32 -11.50 6.70
CA ALA A 149 -3.98 -11.74 7.25
C ALA A 149 -3.86 -11.26 8.70
N TYR A 150 -4.51 -10.15 9.06
CA TYR A 150 -4.50 -9.61 10.42
C TYR A 150 -5.10 -10.60 11.44
N HIS A 151 -6.17 -11.32 11.08
CA HIS A 151 -6.75 -12.36 11.93
C HIS A 151 -5.75 -13.47 12.24
N SER A 152 -5.09 -14.01 11.22
CA SER A 152 -4.13 -15.09 11.43
C SER A 152 -2.90 -14.62 12.21
N LEU A 153 -2.45 -13.38 11.98
CA LEU A 153 -1.22 -12.84 12.58
C LEU A 153 -1.37 -12.41 14.03
N PHE A 154 -2.57 -11.96 14.43
CA PHE A 154 -2.76 -11.28 15.70
C PHE A 154 -3.97 -11.76 16.50
N ASP A 155 -4.70 -12.77 16.03
CA ASP A 155 -5.91 -13.29 16.67
C ASP A 155 -6.99 -12.22 16.91
N HIS A 156 -6.96 -11.18 16.07
CA HIS A 156 -7.83 -10.02 16.16
C HIS A 156 -8.32 -9.57 14.78
N SER A 157 -9.36 -8.76 14.70
CA SER A 157 -9.73 -8.00 13.50
C SER A 157 -9.07 -6.61 13.49
N ILE A 158 -8.89 -6.01 12.31
CA ILE A 158 -8.39 -4.62 12.24
C ILE A 158 -9.44 -3.69 12.88
N GLU A 159 -10.71 -3.97 12.63
CA GLU A 159 -11.88 -3.23 13.07
C GLU A 159 -11.96 -3.14 14.59
N GLU A 160 -11.83 -4.27 15.30
CA GLU A 160 -11.91 -4.28 16.75
C GLU A 160 -10.72 -3.55 17.39
N GLU A 161 -9.52 -3.72 16.83
CA GLU A 161 -8.32 -3.07 17.32
C GLU A 161 -8.39 -1.55 17.14
N VAL A 162 -8.85 -1.08 15.97
CA VAL A 162 -9.13 0.34 15.72
C VAL A 162 -10.22 0.84 16.68
N ALA A 163 -11.31 0.09 16.87
CA ALA A 163 -12.43 0.51 17.73
C ALA A 163 -12.05 0.62 19.23
N THR A 164 -11.14 -0.23 19.68
CA THR A 164 -10.65 -0.28 21.06
C THR A 164 -9.58 0.77 21.34
N HIS A 165 -8.60 0.94 20.45
CA HIS A 165 -7.44 1.81 20.67
C HIS A 165 -7.68 3.27 20.32
N ILE A 166 -8.56 3.56 19.34
CA ILE A 166 -8.81 4.92 18.87
C ILE A 166 -10.06 5.47 19.55
N LYS A 167 -10.01 6.73 20.03
CA LYS A 167 -11.14 7.41 20.68
C LYS A 167 -11.62 8.58 19.84
N GLY A 168 -12.78 9.14 20.21
CA GLY A 168 -13.33 10.32 19.56
C GLY A 168 -13.87 10.04 18.16
N SER A 169 -13.92 11.10 17.36
CA SER A 169 -14.48 11.11 16.00
C SER A 169 -13.67 10.27 15.01
N ASP A 170 -12.35 10.23 15.16
CA ASP A 170 -11.44 9.51 14.26
C ASP A 170 -11.71 8.01 14.27
N ARG A 171 -12.16 7.46 15.40
CA ARG A 171 -12.56 6.05 15.50
C ARG A 171 -13.64 5.70 14.49
N LYS A 172 -14.69 6.53 14.36
CA LYS A 172 -15.82 6.23 13.46
C LYS A 172 -15.34 6.16 12.01
N LEU A 173 -14.55 7.15 11.59
CA LEU A 173 -14.00 7.17 10.24
C LEU A 173 -13.06 6.00 10.00
N LEU A 174 -12.09 5.76 10.89
CA LEU A 174 -11.08 4.73 10.71
C LEU A 174 -11.69 3.33 10.69
N VAL A 175 -12.66 3.03 11.56
CA VAL A 175 -13.41 1.76 11.49
C VAL A 175 -14.12 1.62 10.15
N ALA A 176 -14.78 2.68 9.67
CA ALA A 176 -15.47 2.65 8.39
C ALA A 176 -14.50 2.47 7.20
N LEU A 177 -13.34 3.11 7.23
CA LEU A 177 -12.31 3.00 6.19
C LEU A 177 -11.71 1.60 6.13
N VAL A 178 -11.27 1.04 7.27
CA VAL A 178 -10.67 -0.31 7.29
C VAL A 178 -11.68 -1.41 6.99
N SER A 179 -12.97 -1.17 7.23
CA SER A 179 -14.06 -2.11 6.90
C SER A 179 -14.49 -2.06 5.43
N ALA A 180 -14.03 -1.06 4.67
CA ALA A 180 -14.60 -0.73 3.37
C ALA A 180 -14.35 -1.85 2.35
N TYR A 181 -15.39 -2.18 1.59
CA TYR A 181 -15.30 -3.00 0.38
C TYR A 181 -16.02 -2.23 -0.73
N ARG A 182 -15.30 -1.28 -1.32
CA ARG A 182 -15.87 -0.23 -2.17
C ARG A 182 -16.15 -0.79 -3.56
N TYR A 183 -17.12 -0.17 -4.24
CA TYR A 183 -17.27 -0.39 -5.67
C TYR A 183 -16.03 0.12 -6.41
N GLU A 184 -15.40 -0.74 -7.22
CA GLU A 184 -14.17 -0.41 -7.96
C GLU A 184 -14.40 -0.17 -9.46
N GLY A 185 -15.66 -0.20 -9.92
CA GLY A 185 -15.96 0.09 -11.31
C GLY A 185 -15.98 1.59 -11.63
N ASN A 186 -15.92 1.89 -12.93
CA ASN A 186 -15.78 3.26 -13.44
C ASN A 186 -17.09 4.07 -13.50
N LYS A 187 -18.21 3.51 -13.04
CA LYS A 187 -19.53 4.17 -13.14
C LYS A 187 -19.65 5.26 -12.07
N VAL A 188 -19.89 6.48 -12.51
CA VAL A 188 -20.13 7.65 -11.65
C VAL A 188 -21.49 8.25 -12.00
N LYS A 189 -22.28 8.62 -10.98
CA LYS A 189 -23.53 9.36 -11.15
C LYS A 189 -23.26 10.84 -10.88
N GLU A 190 -23.10 11.61 -11.94
CA GLU A 190 -22.68 13.02 -11.86
C GLU A 190 -23.60 13.88 -10.98
N ASP A 191 -24.91 13.72 -11.08
CA ASP A 191 -25.86 14.50 -10.26
C ASP A 191 -25.71 14.18 -8.76
N THR A 192 -25.46 12.92 -8.42
CA THR A 192 -25.16 12.52 -7.05
C THR A 192 -23.83 13.12 -6.58
N ALA A 193 -22.79 13.09 -7.41
CA ALA A 193 -21.50 13.68 -7.08
C ALA A 193 -21.61 15.20 -6.84
N LYS A 194 -22.37 15.92 -7.67
CA LYS A 194 -22.67 17.34 -7.48
C LYS A 194 -23.44 17.61 -6.18
N SER A 195 -24.46 16.79 -5.88
CA SER A 195 -25.22 16.95 -4.63
C SER A 195 -24.35 16.69 -3.41
N GLU A 196 -23.50 15.67 -3.44
CA GLU A 196 -22.62 15.33 -2.33
C GLU A 196 -21.49 16.36 -2.15
N ALA A 197 -20.97 16.94 -3.24
CA ALA A 197 -20.04 18.07 -3.17
C ALA A 197 -20.66 19.29 -2.46
N LYS A 198 -21.94 19.61 -2.76
CA LYS A 198 -22.68 20.68 -2.05
C LYS A 198 -22.91 20.35 -0.58
N LEU A 199 -23.26 19.10 -0.27
CA LEU A 199 -23.43 18.65 1.12
C LEU A 199 -22.13 18.80 1.92
N LEU A 200 -21.00 18.36 1.35
CA LEU A 200 -19.69 18.55 1.98
C LEU A 200 -19.38 20.05 2.16
N ALA A 201 -19.61 20.89 1.15
CA ALA A 201 -19.35 22.32 1.26
C ALA A 201 -20.20 23.01 2.34
N ILE A 202 -21.45 22.57 2.53
CA ILE A 202 -22.31 23.07 3.62
C ILE A 202 -21.81 22.56 4.98
N ALA A 203 -21.46 21.27 5.09
CA ALA A 203 -20.96 20.69 6.33
C ALA A 203 -19.65 21.36 6.78
N LEU A 204 -18.72 21.60 5.86
CA LEU A 204 -17.41 22.20 6.14
C LEU A 204 -17.45 23.72 6.37
N LYS A 205 -18.50 24.43 5.91
CA LYS A 205 -18.68 25.87 6.21
C LYS A 205 -19.33 26.12 7.57
N ASN A 206 -20.03 25.13 8.15
CA ASN A 206 -20.77 25.26 9.40
C ASN A 206 -19.98 24.77 10.63
N VAL A 207 -18.65 25.00 10.66
CA VAL A 207 -17.75 24.48 11.71
C VAL A 207 -18.11 24.98 13.11
N ASP A 208 -18.72 26.16 13.22
CA ASP A 208 -19.14 26.76 14.51
C ASP A 208 -20.23 25.95 15.22
N LYS A 209 -20.91 25.01 14.53
CA LYS A 209 -22.01 24.20 15.07
C LYS A 209 -21.65 22.74 15.27
N LYS A 210 -20.77 22.19 14.42
CA LYS A 210 -20.44 20.76 14.42
C LYS A 210 -19.12 20.54 13.68
N LYS A 211 -18.24 19.71 14.23
CA LYS A 211 -17.01 19.34 13.52
C LYS A 211 -17.35 18.49 12.30
N PRO A 212 -16.63 18.65 11.17
CA PRO A 212 -16.75 17.75 10.02
C PRO A 212 -16.69 16.26 10.41
N THR A 213 -15.90 15.97 11.44
CA THR A 213 -15.66 14.62 11.96
C THR A 213 -16.85 13.99 12.69
N GLU A 214 -17.85 14.79 13.03
CA GLU A 214 -19.08 14.34 13.69
C GLU A 214 -20.25 14.26 12.70
N ASP A 215 -20.08 14.78 11.48
CA ASP A 215 -21.11 14.78 10.45
C ASP A 215 -21.23 13.40 9.79
N GLU A 216 -22.42 12.81 9.90
CA GLU A 216 -22.67 11.44 9.41
C GLU A 216 -22.63 11.37 7.89
N GLU A 217 -22.99 12.44 7.18
CA GLU A 217 -22.94 12.48 5.73
C GLU A 217 -21.50 12.62 5.23
N VAL A 218 -20.67 13.43 5.90
CA VAL A 218 -19.23 13.50 5.60
C VAL A 218 -18.60 12.12 5.77
N LEU A 219 -18.84 11.45 6.90
CA LEU A 219 -18.37 10.09 7.17
C LEU A 219 -18.86 9.10 6.11
N ARG A 220 -20.16 9.09 5.80
CA ARG A 220 -20.78 8.19 4.83
C ARG A 220 -20.18 8.39 3.44
N ILE A 221 -20.06 9.63 2.98
CA ILE A 221 -19.51 9.95 1.65
C ILE A 221 -18.07 9.44 1.57
N LEU A 222 -17.21 9.85 2.50
CA LEU A 222 -15.79 9.49 2.47
C LEU A 222 -15.53 8.00 2.64
N SER A 223 -16.34 7.27 3.42
CA SER A 223 -16.12 5.85 3.71
C SER A 223 -16.77 4.85 2.75
N THR A 224 -17.83 5.25 2.02
CA THR A 224 -18.64 4.28 1.23
C THR A 224 -18.56 4.47 -0.29
N ARG A 225 -18.27 5.69 -0.77
CA ARG A 225 -18.26 5.98 -2.22
C ARG A 225 -17.05 5.37 -2.91
N SER A 226 -17.20 5.03 -4.18
CA SER A 226 -16.09 4.55 -5.01
C SER A 226 -15.04 5.64 -5.19
N LYS A 227 -13.78 5.25 -5.46
CA LYS A 227 -12.71 6.22 -5.72
C LYS A 227 -13.03 7.14 -6.92
N PRO A 228 -13.54 6.63 -8.07
CA PRO A 228 -13.97 7.51 -9.17
C PRO A 228 -15.09 8.48 -8.79
N HIS A 229 -16.04 8.06 -7.96
CA HIS A 229 -17.10 8.95 -7.50
C HIS A 229 -16.56 10.03 -6.56
N LEU A 230 -15.67 9.68 -5.63
CA LEU A 230 -15.02 10.65 -4.74
C LEU A 230 -14.15 11.64 -5.51
N MET A 231 -13.51 11.23 -6.60
CA MET A 231 -12.82 12.14 -7.52
C MET A 231 -13.77 13.15 -8.17
N ALA A 232 -14.95 12.72 -8.62
CA ALA A 232 -15.96 13.63 -9.16
C ALA A 232 -16.47 14.59 -8.08
N VAL A 233 -16.74 14.11 -6.87
CA VAL A 233 -17.11 14.94 -5.72
C VAL A 233 -16.01 15.96 -5.42
N TYR A 234 -14.74 15.56 -5.40
CA TYR A 234 -13.60 16.44 -5.16
C TYR A 234 -13.50 17.57 -6.20
N LYS A 235 -13.71 17.25 -7.49
CA LYS A 235 -13.75 18.24 -8.57
C LYS A 235 -14.91 19.23 -8.37
N TYR A 236 -16.13 18.73 -8.18
CA TYR A 236 -17.29 19.59 -7.98
C TYR A 236 -17.25 20.38 -6.68
N TYR A 237 -16.59 19.86 -5.64
CA TYR A 237 -16.37 20.59 -4.40
C TYR A 237 -15.63 21.89 -4.68
N LYS A 238 -14.53 21.82 -5.44
CA LYS A 238 -13.75 22.99 -5.86
C LYS A 238 -14.60 24.02 -6.61
N ASP A 239 -15.48 23.56 -7.50
CA ASP A 239 -16.37 24.43 -8.27
C ASP A 239 -17.35 25.20 -7.37
N VAL A 240 -17.84 24.59 -6.28
CA VAL A 240 -18.83 25.21 -5.38
C VAL A 240 -18.24 25.95 -4.18
N SER A 241 -17.04 25.56 -3.71
CA SER A 241 -16.38 26.15 -2.54
C SER A 241 -15.30 27.17 -2.91
N GLY A 242 -14.72 27.07 -4.11
CA GLY A 242 -13.54 27.81 -4.54
C GLY A 242 -12.21 27.29 -3.98
N LYS A 243 -12.22 26.21 -3.19
CA LYS A 243 -11.05 25.61 -2.53
C LYS A 243 -11.02 24.11 -2.73
N ASN A 244 -9.83 23.50 -2.63
CA ASN A 244 -9.77 22.04 -2.64
C ASN A 244 -10.33 21.47 -1.32
N LEU A 245 -10.94 20.28 -1.37
CA LEU A 245 -11.60 19.69 -0.20
C LEU A 245 -10.62 19.42 0.97
N ASP A 246 -9.40 19.00 0.65
CA ASP A 246 -8.32 18.74 1.62
C ASP A 246 -7.79 20.03 2.28
N GLU A 247 -7.96 21.19 1.64
CA GLU A 247 -7.60 22.49 2.22
C GLU A 247 -8.60 22.90 3.30
N ASP A 248 -9.90 22.73 3.04
CA ASP A 248 -10.97 23.07 4.00
C ASP A 248 -11.01 22.09 5.20
N LEU A 249 -10.47 20.88 5.04
CA LEU A 249 -10.32 19.89 6.12
C LEU A 249 -9.08 20.12 6.99
N GLY A 250 -8.31 21.20 6.80
CA GLY A 250 -6.96 21.37 7.34
C GLY A 250 -6.75 21.17 8.85
N ALA A 251 -7.79 21.31 9.68
CA ALA A 251 -7.73 21.05 11.12
C ALA A 251 -7.92 19.57 11.49
N ASP A 252 -8.58 18.79 10.64
CA ASP A 252 -8.94 17.38 10.86
C ASP A 252 -7.99 16.47 10.07
N LEU A 253 -6.79 16.25 10.61
CA LEU A 253 -5.68 15.58 9.91
C LEU A 253 -6.07 14.23 9.29
N ILE A 254 -6.84 13.39 9.98
CA ILE A 254 -7.26 12.08 9.47
C ILE A 254 -8.21 12.22 8.27
N PHE A 255 -9.13 13.18 8.29
CA PHE A 255 -10.05 13.44 7.18
C PHE A 255 -9.32 14.02 5.98
N LYS A 256 -8.39 14.96 6.22
CA LYS A 256 -7.51 15.49 5.19
C LYS A 256 -6.71 14.39 4.52
N VAL A 257 -6.02 13.55 5.29
CA VAL A 257 -5.24 12.41 4.77
C VAL A 257 -6.16 11.43 4.02
N THR A 258 -7.41 11.24 4.45
CA THR A 258 -8.38 10.41 3.74
C THR A 258 -8.66 10.95 2.35
N VAL A 259 -8.92 12.26 2.23
CA VAL A 259 -9.16 12.91 0.94
C VAL A 259 -7.92 12.89 0.06
N GLU A 260 -6.73 13.19 0.60
CA GLU A 260 -5.49 13.15 -0.17
C GLU A 260 -5.19 11.71 -0.66
N CYS A 261 -5.33 10.69 0.19
CA CYS A 261 -5.09 9.30 -0.19
C CYS A 261 -6.08 8.77 -1.25
N ILE A 262 -7.33 9.24 -1.24
CA ILE A 262 -8.33 8.80 -2.22
C ILE A 262 -8.22 9.61 -3.51
N CYS A 263 -8.07 10.94 -3.40
CA CYS A 263 -8.25 11.84 -4.52
C CYS A 263 -6.95 12.33 -5.16
N THR A 264 -5.88 12.42 -4.38
CA THR A 264 -4.56 12.89 -4.84
C THR A 264 -3.44 12.02 -4.28
N PRO A 265 -3.50 10.67 -4.44
CA PRO A 265 -2.61 9.74 -3.73
C PRO A 265 -1.13 10.00 -4.02
N HIS A 266 -0.76 10.33 -5.27
CA HIS A 266 0.63 10.63 -5.61
C HIS A 266 1.13 11.88 -4.89
N ASN A 267 0.28 12.90 -4.73
CA ASN A 267 0.61 14.12 -4.01
C ASN A 267 0.83 13.83 -2.51
N TYR A 268 -0.05 13.00 -1.92
CA TYR A 268 0.10 12.51 -0.55
C TYR A 268 1.43 11.78 -0.34
N PHE A 269 1.73 10.77 -1.18
CA PHE A 269 2.95 10.00 -1.06
C PHE A 269 4.20 10.87 -1.24
N SER A 270 4.16 11.83 -2.17
CA SER A 270 5.24 12.79 -2.38
C SER A 270 5.48 13.67 -1.16
N LYS A 271 4.42 14.19 -0.52
CA LYS A 271 4.51 14.95 0.74
C LYS A 271 5.07 14.12 1.90
N VAL A 272 4.66 12.85 2.00
CA VAL A 272 5.18 11.90 3.01
C VAL A 272 6.67 11.65 2.78
N LEU A 273 7.08 11.39 1.55
CA LEU A 273 8.49 11.16 1.19
C LEU A 273 9.34 12.40 1.47
N ASN A 274 8.90 13.58 1.04
CA ASN A 274 9.63 14.83 1.26
C ASN A 274 9.83 15.10 2.75
N THR A 275 8.77 14.92 3.56
CA THR A 275 8.87 15.04 5.03
C THR A 275 9.86 14.03 5.61
N ALA A 276 9.86 12.79 5.10
CA ALA A 276 10.69 11.71 5.62
C ALA A 276 12.14 11.73 5.17
N LEU A 277 12.46 12.41 4.07
CA LEU A 277 13.82 12.54 3.53
C LEU A 277 14.59 13.72 4.15
N LYS A 278 13.90 14.67 4.81
CA LYS A 278 14.58 15.78 5.49
C LYS A 278 15.64 15.29 6.49
N ILE A 279 16.77 16.01 6.53
CA ILE A 279 17.91 15.69 7.40
C ILE A 279 17.49 15.65 8.88
N ASP A 280 16.64 16.59 9.30
CA ASP A 280 16.14 16.77 10.67
C ASP A 280 14.93 15.90 11.02
N ALA A 281 14.39 15.11 10.08
CA ALA A 281 13.28 14.21 10.37
C ALA A 281 13.66 13.16 11.43
N ASP A 282 12.73 12.91 12.36
CA ASP A 282 12.95 11.95 13.44
C ASP A 282 12.99 10.50 12.93
N LYS A 283 13.42 9.58 13.81
CA LYS A 283 13.62 8.17 13.45
C LYS A 283 12.34 7.48 12.96
N ASN A 284 11.17 7.82 13.48
CA ASN A 284 9.91 7.22 13.05
C ASN A 284 9.46 7.80 11.71
N THR A 285 9.52 9.12 11.54
CA THR A 285 9.20 9.77 10.26
C THR A 285 10.07 9.22 9.12
N LYS A 286 11.38 9.02 9.34
CA LYS A 286 12.29 8.40 8.37
C LYS A 286 11.92 6.97 7.94
N LYS A 287 11.11 6.23 8.72
CA LYS A 287 10.61 4.89 8.32
C LYS A 287 9.60 4.97 7.18
N ALA A 288 8.94 6.11 6.99
CA ALA A 288 7.98 6.30 5.92
C ALA A 288 8.63 6.16 4.53
N VAL A 289 9.92 6.52 4.37
CA VAL A 289 10.66 6.29 3.12
C VAL A 289 10.62 4.80 2.72
N THR A 290 10.97 3.91 3.65
CA THR A 290 10.91 2.46 3.40
C THR A 290 9.47 2.03 3.09
N ARG A 291 8.51 2.45 3.92
CA ARG A 291 7.11 2.05 3.77
C ARG A 291 6.56 2.44 2.40
N VAL A 292 6.70 3.71 2.01
CA VAL A 292 6.16 4.22 0.74
C VAL A 292 6.84 3.53 -0.44
N ILE A 293 8.17 3.54 -0.52
CA ILE A 293 8.87 2.98 -1.68
C ILE A 293 8.57 1.48 -1.84
N VAL A 294 8.62 0.70 -0.75
CA VAL A 294 8.37 -0.75 -0.80
C VAL A 294 6.92 -1.08 -1.16
N THR A 295 5.95 -0.34 -0.61
CA THR A 295 4.52 -0.65 -0.85
C THR A 295 4.02 -0.16 -2.20
N ARG A 296 4.68 0.83 -2.80
CA ARG A 296 4.25 1.45 -4.07
C ARG A 296 5.08 1.03 -5.29
N ALA A 297 6.21 0.34 -5.10
CA ALA A 297 7.14 -0.03 -6.17
C ALA A 297 6.50 -0.78 -7.34
N ASP A 298 5.59 -1.72 -7.09
CA ASP A 298 4.87 -2.48 -8.14
C ASP A 298 3.45 -1.93 -8.39
N THR A 299 3.14 -0.69 -7.95
CA THR A 299 1.81 -0.08 -8.09
C THR A 299 1.84 1.21 -8.91
N ASP A 300 2.46 2.27 -8.38
CA ASP A 300 2.38 3.63 -8.93
C ASP A 300 3.62 4.49 -8.60
N ILE A 301 4.77 3.84 -8.36
CA ILE A 301 6.01 4.55 -8.00
C ILE A 301 6.48 5.50 -9.11
N LYS A 302 6.12 5.23 -10.37
CA LYS A 302 6.44 6.09 -11.52
C LYS A 302 5.70 7.42 -11.43
N GLU A 303 4.40 7.36 -11.17
CA GLU A 303 3.53 8.51 -11.00
C GLU A 303 3.92 9.31 -9.75
N ILE A 304 4.25 8.63 -8.65
CA ILE A 304 4.79 9.28 -7.44
C ILE A 304 6.10 10.01 -7.76
N ASN A 305 7.03 9.39 -8.52
CA ASN A 305 8.29 10.04 -8.88
C ASN A 305 8.07 11.30 -9.74
N GLY A 306 7.16 11.23 -10.72
CA GLY A 306 6.77 12.39 -11.53
C GLY A 306 6.15 13.51 -10.69
N GLU A 307 5.19 13.17 -9.82
CA GLU A 307 4.55 14.14 -8.93
C GLU A 307 5.52 14.74 -7.93
N TYR A 308 6.46 13.95 -7.39
CA TYR A 308 7.50 14.43 -6.48
C TYR A 308 8.36 15.51 -7.14
N GLN A 309 8.83 15.25 -8.38
CA GLN A 309 9.61 16.22 -9.13
C GLN A 309 8.79 17.48 -9.45
N ASN A 310 7.51 17.34 -9.79
CA ASN A 310 6.63 18.48 -10.04
C ASN A 310 6.46 19.36 -8.80
N LEU A 311 6.34 18.77 -7.61
CA LEU A 311 6.10 19.50 -6.36
C LEU A 311 7.35 20.14 -5.77
N PHE A 312 8.50 19.47 -5.85
CA PHE A 312 9.72 19.87 -5.13
C PHE A 312 10.87 20.32 -6.04
N GLY A 313 10.71 20.20 -7.36
CA GLY A 313 11.73 20.64 -8.33
C GLY A 313 12.99 19.77 -8.38
N VAL A 314 13.05 18.70 -7.59
CA VAL A 314 14.14 17.72 -7.52
C VAL A 314 13.58 16.32 -7.69
N SER A 315 14.31 15.43 -8.37
CA SER A 315 13.85 14.04 -8.53
C SER A 315 13.95 13.27 -7.22
N LEU A 316 13.00 12.36 -6.98
CA LEU A 316 12.99 11.52 -5.78
C LEU A 316 14.29 10.69 -5.66
N SER A 317 14.79 10.18 -6.78
CA SER A 317 16.06 9.44 -6.82
C SER A 317 17.24 10.26 -6.33
N LYS A 318 17.34 11.53 -6.76
CA LYS A 318 18.43 12.41 -6.32
C LYS A 318 18.34 12.71 -4.82
N GLU A 319 17.14 12.98 -4.31
CA GLU A 319 16.94 13.20 -2.88
C GLU A 319 17.36 11.97 -2.04
N ILE A 320 17.05 10.77 -2.51
CA ILE A 320 17.47 9.52 -1.86
C ILE A 320 18.99 9.33 -1.94
N GLU A 321 19.62 9.70 -3.05
CA GLU A 321 21.08 9.64 -3.20
C GLU A 321 21.81 10.53 -2.18
N GLU A 322 21.24 11.69 -1.85
CA GLU A 322 21.81 12.65 -0.91
C GLU A 322 21.53 12.28 0.56
N THR A 323 20.41 11.61 0.84
CA THR A 323 19.92 11.39 2.23
C THR A 323 20.09 9.96 2.75
N ALA A 324 20.17 8.97 1.86
CA ALA A 324 20.35 7.56 2.21
C ALA A 324 21.78 7.07 1.87
N ASN A 325 22.23 6.03 2.57
CA ASN A 325 23.60 5.52 2.41
C ASN A 325 23.63 4.00 2.22
N GLY A 326 24.70 3.53 1.58
CA GLY A 326 25.02 2.11 1.40
C GLY A 326 23.91 1.30 0.73
N ASN A 327 23.84 0.02 1.08
CA ASN A 327 22.89 -0.94 0.48
C ASN A 327 21.42 -0.56 0.69
N TYR A 328 21.09 0.21 1.72
CA TYR A 328 19.73 0.76 1.88
C TYR A 328 19.38 1.71 0.74
N LYS A 329 20.25 2.68 0.43
CA LYS A 329 20.08 3.58 -0.72
C LYS A 329 19.93 2.79 -2.01
N ASP A 330 20.86 1.89 -2.27
CA ASP A 330 20.92 1.14 -3.53
C ASP A 330 19.65 0.30 -3.74
N PHE A 331 19.10 -0.27 -2.67
CA PHE A 331 17.83 -1.01 -2.73
C PHE A 331 16.64 -0.11 -3.06
N LEU A 332 16.52 1.04 -2.39
CA LEU A 332 15.43 1.99 -2.65
C LEU A 332 15.47 2.51 -4.08
N LEU A 333 16.65 2.88 -4.58
CA LEU A 333 16.83 3.34 -5.96
C LEU A 333 16.50 2.22 -6.96
N THR A 334 16.88 0.98 -6.64
CA THR A 334 16.50 -0.17 -7.45
C THR A 334 14.99 -0.32 -7.54
N LEU A 335 14.26 -0.19 -6.42
CA LEU A 335 12.80 -0.27 -6.41
C LEU A 335 12.12 0.87 -7.19
N ILE A 336 12.64 2.09 -7.10
CA ILE A 336 12.12 3.24 -7.87
C ILE A 336 12.33 3.03 -9.37
N ALA A 337 13.50 2.51 -9.76
CA ALA A 337 13.83 2.26 -11.17
C ALA A 337 12.93 1.20 -11.83
N ARG A 338 12.29 0.32 -11.05
CA ARG A 338 11.35 -0.70 -11.58
C ARG A 338 10.10 -0.10 -12.22
N GLY A 339 9.66 1.06 -11.73
CA GLY A 339 8.48 1.74 -12.26
C GLY A 339 8.73 2.50 -13.56
N ASN A 340 9.99 2.69 -13.96
CA ASN A 340 10.35 3.54 -15.10
C ASN A 340 10.09 2.88 -16.46
#